data_AF-A0A3A0DF59-F1
#
_entry.id   AF-A0A3A0DF59-F1
#
_cell.length_a   1.000
_cell.length_b   1.000
_cell.length_c   1.000
_cell.angle_alpha   90.00
_cell.angle_beta   90.00
_cell.angle_gamma   90.00
#
_symmetry.space_group_name_H-M   'P 1'
#
loop_
_entity.id
_entity.type
_entity.pdbx_description
1 polymer ?
#
loop_
_entity_poly.entity_id
_entity_poly.type
_entity_poly.pdbx_seq_one_letter_code
_entity_poly.pdbx_strand_id
1 'polypeptide(L)'
;MYAECFCGRRSVADLKRSPIGLALSALAAVSALCGCSKKPDVPTGDAADRIRKVALAYVQYAGTNRGVGPADKATLLKFMAKQNQITEAEAEEAFVSPRDNLPWVIRWKQRPLEAPVGPNPPKANVLVYEQQGADGTRYIADGQLSVKELPPELFQHVAPEEGASGG
;
A
#
# COMPACT_ATOMS: atom_id res chain seq x y z
N MET A 1 17.95 1.24 18.02
CA MET A 1 18.64 0.55 16.91
C MET A 1 18.26 1.25 15.63
N TYR A 2 19.14 2.11 15.11
CA TYR A 2 18.96 2.77 13.81
C TYR A 2 19.81 2.01 12.79
N ALA A 3 19.17 1.50 11.74
CA ALA A 3 19.87 0.85 10.63
C ALA A 3 20.39 1.94 9.69
N GLU A 4 21.70 2.20 9.76
CA GLU A 4 22.39 3.06 8.82
C GLU A 4 22.51 2.34 7.47
N CYS A 5 21.81 2.84 6.45
CA CYS A 5 22.02 2.43 5.06
C CYS A 5 23.38 2.95 4.59
N PHE A 6 24.39 2.11 4.70
CA PHE A 6 25.72 2.31 4.13
C PHE A 6 25.62 2.36 2.60
N CYS A 7 25.46 3.56 2.04
CA CYS A 7 25.61 3.78 0.60
C CYS A 7 27.11 3.71 0.26
N GLY A 8 27.57 2.51 -0.05
CA GLY A 8 28.96 2.23 -0.41
C GLY A 8 29.42 3.06 -1.60
N ARG A 9 30.21 4.11 -1.32
CA ARG A 9 31.05 4.81 -2.30
C ARG A 9 32.06 3.80 -2.87
N ARG A 10 31.76 3.18 -4.01
CA ARG A 10 32.78 2.45 -4.77
C ARG A 10 33.74 3.47 -5.39
N SER A 11 34.94 3.53 -4.81
CA SER A 11 36.09 4.24 -5.36
C SER A 11 36.42 3.67 -6.74
N VAL A 12 36.24 4.47 -7.79
CA VAL A 12 36.70 4.19 -9.15
C VAL A 12 38.14 4.69 -9.29
N ALA A 13 39.07 3.96 -8.71
CA ALA A 13 40.50 4.19 -8.89
C ALA A 13 41.16 2.87 -9.29
N ASP A 14 41.28 2.65 -10.60
CA ASP A 14 42.52 2.24 -11.29
C ASP A 14 42.17 1.82 -12.73
N LEU A 15 42.15 2.80 -13.65
CA LEU A 15 42.16 2.54 -15.09
C LEU A 15 43.54 2.91 -15.63
N LYS A 16 44.37 1.87 -15.71
CA LYS A 16 45.71 1.83 -16.26
C LYS A 16 45.68 2.29 -17.72
N ARG A 17 46.29 3.46 -17.99
CA ARG A 17 46.44 4.05 -19.33
C ARG A 17 47.27 3.13 -20.23
N SER A 18 46.66 2.60 -21.29
CA SER A 18 47.36 1.92 -22.38
C SER A 18 47.25 2.78 -23.65
N PRO A 19 48.37 3.14 -24.33
CA PRO A 19 48.37 4.03 -25.47
C PRO A 19 48.34 3.23 -26.79
N ILE A 20 47.24 2.54 -27.08
CA ILE A 20 47.05 1.87 -28.38
C ILE A 20 45.58 1.98 -28.78
N GLY A 21 45.31 2.62 -29.92
CA GLY A 21 44.07 2.40 -30.68
C GLY A 21 43.07 3.55 -30.71
N LEU A 22 43.45 4.63 -31.40
CA LEU A 22 42.53 5.56 -32.07
C LEU A 22 41.67 4.79 -33.10
N ALA A 23 40.57 4.14 -32.69
CA ALA A 23 39.50 3.68 -33.61
C ALA A 23 38.33 2.99 -32.86
N LEU A 24 37.58 3.67 -31.99
CA LEU A 24 36.27 3.14 -31.51
C LEU A 24 35.39 4.25 -30.90
N SER A 25 35.25 5.36 -31.62
CA SER A 25 34.43 6.54 -31.23
C SER A 25 33.03 6.52 -31.88
N ALA A 26 32.32 5.40 -31.83
CA ALA A 26 30.97 5.30 -32.42
C ALA A 26 29.96 4.45 -31.62
N LEU A 27 30.33 3.93 -30.44
CA LEU A 27 29.47 3.00 -29.67
C LEU A 27 29.23 3.48 -28.23
N ALA A 28 29.01 4.79 -28.04
CA ALA A 28 28.73 5.39 -26.73
C ALA A 28 27.45 6.23 -26.70
N ALA A 29 26.57 6.12 -27.72
CA ALA A 29 25.34 6.90 -27.83
C ALA A 29 24.05 6.13 -27.48
N VAL A 30 24.12 4.86 -27.08
CA VAL A 30 22.94 3.99 -26.88
C VAL A 30 22.59 3.75 -25.40
N SER A 31 23.35 4.30 -24.45
CA SER A 31 23.12 4.12 -23.01
C SER A 31 22.30 5.24 -22.36
N ALA A 32 21.79 6.21 -23.13
CA ALA A 32 21.00 7.33 -22.61
C ALA A 32 19.48 7.08 -22.54
N LEU A 33 19.00 5.88 -22.88
CA LEU A 33 17.63 5.44 -22.55
C LEU A 33 17.54 4.92 -21.11
N CYS A 34 18.13 5.64 -20.16
CA CYS A 34 17.76 5.52 -18.75
C CYS A 34 16.32 5.98 -18.62
N GLY A 35 15.39 5.05 -18.85
CA GLY A 35 13.97 5.26 -18.64
C GLY A 35 13.76 5.74 -17.21
N CYS A 36 13.31 6.99 -17.09
CA CYS A 36 12.72 7.48 -15.86
C CYS A 36 11.48 6.64 -15.57
N SER A 37 11.65 5.53 -14.87
CA SER A 37 10.54 4.83 -14.23
C SER A 37 9.92 5.83 -13.25
N LYS A 38 8.79 6.43 -13.63
CA LYS A 38 7.95 7.17 -12.69
C LYS A 38 7.65 6.22 -11.54
N LYS A 39 8.16 6.55 -10.36
CA LYS A 39 7.78 5.83 -9.14
C LYS A 39 6.26 5.97 -9.02
N PRO A 40 5.53 4.87 -8.70
CA PRO A 40 4.12 4.99 -8.41
C PRO A 40 3.94 6.04 -7.33
N ASP A 41 3.06 7.00 -7.58
CA ASP A 41 2.79 8.07 -6.63
C ASP A 41 2.15 7.45 -5.40
N VAL A 42 2.77 7.65 -4.24
CA VAL A 42 2.22 7.15 -2.98
C VAL A 42 1.27 8.26 -2.52
N PRO A 43 -0.05 8.00 -2.41
CA PRO A 43 -0.98 9.02 -1.97
C PRO A 43 -0.52 9.59 -0.63
N THR A 44 -0.40 10.92 -0.57
CA THR A 44 -0.06 11.67 0.65
C THR A 44 -1.26 12.48 1.13
N GLY A 45 -1.35 12.75 2.42
CA GLY A 45 -2.39 13.59 3.03
C GLY A 45 -3.23 12.86 4.07
N ASP A 46 -4.12 13.60 4.74
CA ASP A 46 -4.89 13.12 5.90
C ASP A 46 -5.72 11.86 5.57
N ALA A 47 -6.34 11.81 4.39
CA ALA A 47 -7.08 10.63 3.92
C ALA A 47 -6.20 9.38 3.83
N ALA A 48 -5.00 9.50 3.24
CA ALA A 48 -4.06 8.40 3.08
C ALA A 48 -3.51 7.93 4.43
N ASP A 49 -3.30 8.85 5.37
CA ASP A 49 -2.84 8.52 6.71
C ASP A 49 -3.93 7.86 7.55
N ARG A 50 -5.19 8.31 7.46
CA ARG A 50 -6.33 7.69 8.16
C ARG A 50 -6.60 6.27 7.66
N ILE A 51 -6.69 6.06 6.34
CA ILE A 51 -6.91 4.71 5.80
C ILE A 51 -5.73 3.78 6.15
N ARG A 52 -4.48 4.29 6.15
CA ARG A 52 -3.30 3.53 6.58
C ARG A 52 -3.38 3.17 8.06
N LYS A 53 -3.83 4.06 8.94
CA LYS A 53 -4.02 3.77 10.38
C LYS A 53 -5.03 2.64 10.59
N VAL A 54 -6.17 2.66 9.88
CA VAL A 54 -7.18 1.60 9.96
C VAL A 54 -6.63 0.27 9.44
N ALA A 55 -5.96 0.27 8.28
CA ALA A 55 -5.34 -0.93 7.72
C ALA A 55 -4.24 -1.50 8.63
N LEU A 56 -3.41 -0.64 9.24
CA LEU A 56 -2.38 -1.03 10.19
C LEU A 56 -2.99 -1.70 11.42
N ALA A 57 -4.02 -1.09 12.02
CA ALA A 57 -4.72 -1.67 13.17
C ALA A 57 -5.34 -3.03 12.81
N TYR A 58 -5.90 -3.17 11.60
CA TYR A 58 -6.44 -4.43 11.10
C TYR A 58 -5.35 -5.51 11.01
N VAL A 59 -4.22 -5.21 10.36
CA VAL A 59 -3.09 -6.14 10.19
C VAL A 59 -2.51 -6.54 11.54
N GLN A 60 -2.35 -5.60 12.46
CA GLN A 60 -1.87 -5.86 13.82
C GLN A 60 -2.84 -6.76 14.59
N TYR A 61 -4.15 -6.51 14.51
CA TYR A 61 -5.16 -7.37 15.11
C TYR A 61 -5.04 -8.79 14.56
N ALA A 62 -4.99 -8.94 13.24
CA ALA A 62 -4.83 -10.24 12.59
C ALA A 62 -3.57 -10.97 13.05
N GLY A 63 -2.45 -10.25 13.21
CA GLY A 63 -1.21 -10.80 13.76
C GLY A 63 -1.37 -11.39 15.17
N THR A 64 -2.23 -10.80 16.00
CA THR A 64 -2.55 -11.34 17.35
C THR A 64 -3.65 -12.40 17.35
N ASN A 65 -4.42 -12.52 16.26
CA ASN A 65 -5.61 -13.36 16.16
C ASN A 65 -5.48 -14.46 15.08
N ARG A 66 -4.36 -15.19 15.11
CA ARG A 66 -4.07 -16.33 14.20
C ARG A 66 -4.17 -15.98 12.71
N GLY A 67 -3.83 -14.75 12.36
CA GLY A 67 -3.88 -14.23 11.00
C GLY A 67 -5.28 -13.83 10.51
N VAL A 68 -6.32 -13.92 11.34
CA VAL A 68 -7.70 -13.59 10.97
C VAL A 68 -8.05 -12.20 11.47
N GLY A 69 -8.51 -11.34 10.56
CA GLY A 69 -8.95 -9.98 10.85
C GLY A 69 -10.13 -9.90 11.83
N PRO A 70 -10.44 -8.69 12.33
CA PRO A 70 -11.54 -8.44 13.25
C PRO A 70 -12.89 -8.85 12.65
N ALA A 71 -13.83 -9.23 13.52
CA ALA A 71 -15.17 -9.66 13.14
C ALA A 71 -16.08 -8.51 12.68
N ASP A 72 -15.86 -7.31 13.24
CA ASP A 72 -16.68 -6.13 13.07
C ASP A 72 -15.92 -4.85 13.46
N LYS A 73 -16.55 -3.70 13.19
CA LYS A 73 -16.05 -2.36 13.53
C LYS A 73 -15.76 -2.23 15.03
N ALA A 74 -16.66 -2.69 15.89
CA ALA A 74 -16.54 -2.52 17.34
C ALA A 74 -15.28 -3.22 17.89
N THR A 75 -14.97 -4.40 17.37
CA THR A 75 -13.77 -5.16 17.74
C THR A 75 -12.49 -4.44 17.33
N LEU A 76 -12.44 -3.92 16.09
CA LEU A 76 -11.28 -3.18 15.61
C LEU A 76 -11.10 -1.84 16.34
N LEU A 77 -12.20 -1.16 16.64
CA LEU A 77 -12.19 0.12 17.34
C LEU A 77 -11.65 -0.04 18.77
N LYS A 78 -12.14 -1.04 19.52
CA LYS A 78 -11.60 -1.38 20.84
C LYS A 78 -10.12 -1.74 20.80
N PHE A 79 -9.71 -2.48 19.78
CA PHE A 79 -8.31 -2.82 19.59
C PHE A 79 -7.45 -1.57 19.32
N MET A 80 -7.90 -0.68 18.44
CA MET A 80 -7.17 0.52 18.08
C MET A 80 -7.07 1.51 19.25
N ALA A 81 -8.16 1.69 20.01
CA ALA A 81 -8.16 2.49 21.23
C ALA A 81 -7.15 1.97 22.25
N LYS A 82 -7.17 0.65 22.51
CA LYS A 82 -6.23 -0.01 23.43
C LYS A 82 -4.78 0.10 22.97
N GLN A 83 -4.51 -0.14 21.68
CA GLN A 83 -3.15 -0.18 21.14
C GLN A 83 -2.49 1.20 21.10
N ASN A 84 -3.26 2.24 20.78
CA ASN A 84 -2.75 3.61 20.66
C ASN A 84 -2.92 4.44 21.93
N GLN A 85 -3.52 3.87 23.00
CA GLN A 85 -3.81 4.57 24.25
C GLN A 85 -4.69 5.83 24.05
N ILE A 86 -5.65 5.71 23.14
CA ILE A 86 -6.64 6.76 22.83
C ILE A 86 -8.04 6.31 23.23
N THR A 87 -8.97 7.24 23.27
CA THR A 87 -10.39 6.96 23.51
C THR A 87 -11.04 6.28 22.29
N GLU A 88 -12.15 5.59 22.52
CA GLU A 88 -12.98 5.02 21.45
C GLU A 88 -13.53 6.11 20.50
N ALA A 89 -13.80 7.32 21.00
CA ALA A 89 -14.25 8.45 20.20
C ALA A 89 -13.16 8.96 19.25
N GLU A 90 -11.93 9.17 19.74
CA GLU A 90 -10.78 9.54 18.90
C GLU A 90 -10.46 8.44 17.88
N ALA A 91 -10.64 7.18 18.26
CA ALA A 91 -10.50 6.05 17.35
C ALA A 91 -11.55 6.06 16.24
N GLU A 92 -12.78 6.47 16.53
CA GLU A 92 -13.88 6.50 15.56
C GLU A 92 -13.64 7.51 14.43
N GLU A 93 -12.95 8.62 14.69
CA GLU A 93 -12.60 9.62 13.67
C GLU A 93 -11.73 9.05 12.53
N ALA A 94 -10.95 8.01 12.80
CA ALA A 94 -10.14 7.34 11.78
C ALA A 94 -11.00 6.50 10.83
N PHE A 95 -12.24 6.15 11.19
CA PHE A 95 -13.13 5.30 10.39
C PHE A 95 -13.93 6.05 9.34
N VAL A 96 -13.77 7.37 9.24
CA VAL A 96 -14.46 8.22 8.25
C VAL A 96 -13.42 8.75 7.26
N SER A 97 -13.70 8.66 5.97
CA SER A 97 -12.86 9.29 4.96
C SER A 97 -13.05 10.80 4.99
N PRO A 98 -11.96 11.59 5.05
CA PRO A 98 -12.07 13.04 4.96
C PRO A 98 -12.32 13.52 3.52
N ARG A 99 -12.29 12.63 2.50
CA ARG A 99 -12.58 12.99 1.10
C ARG A 99 -14.08 12.98 0.81
N ASP A 100 -14.76 11.87 1.13
CA ASP A 100 -16.19 11.70 0.86
C ASP A 100 -17.08 11.84 2.10
N ASN A 101 -16.50 12.01 3.30
CA ASN A 101 -17.19 12.06 4.59
C ASN A 101 -18.04 10.81 4.89
N LEU A 102 -17.76 9.70 4.23
CA LEU A 102 -18.43 8.43 4.45
C LEU A 102 -17.53 7.48 5.25
N PRO A 103 -18.11 6.50 5.97
CA PRO A 103 -17.34 5.46 6.61
C PRO A 103 -16.55 4.64 5.58
N TRP A 104 -15.32 4.25 5.91
CA TRP A 104 -14.59 3.31 5.06
C TRP A 104 -15.35 1.97 4.99
N VAL A 105 -15.31 1.34 3.82
CA VAL A 105 -15.76 -0.03 3.66
C VAL A 105 -14.61 -0.95 4.04
N ILE A 106 -14.85 -1.83 5.01
CA ILE A 106 -13.83 -2.73 5.56
C ILE A 106 -14.28 -4.18 5.33
N ARG A 107 -13.41 -4.99 4.75
CA ARG A 107 -13.64 -6.42 4.58
C ARG A 107 -13.28 -7.16 5.86
N TRP A 108 -14.29 -7.55 6.61
CA TRP A 108 -14.14 -8.21 7.90
C TRP A 108 -13.68 -9.67 7.78
N LYS A 109 -13.04 -10.19 8.84
CA LYS A 109 -12.61 -11.59 8.97
C LYS A 109 -11.68 -12.10 7.85
N GLN A 110 -11.10 -11.21 7.05
CA GLN A 110 -10.13 -11.55 6.02
C GLN A 110 -8.76 -11.81 6.63
N ARG A 111 -7.93 -12.59 5.93
CA ARG A 111 -6.52 -12.77 6.27
C ARG A 111 -5.64 -11.80 5.46
N PRO A 112 -5.07 -10.76 6.06
CA PRO A 112 -4.36 -9.70 5.32
C PRO A 112 -3.22 -10.20 4.42
N LEU A 113 -2.48 -11.19 4.90
CA LEU A 113 -1.27 -11.69 4.25
C LEU A 113 -1.53 -12.89 3.34
N GLU A 114 -2.77 -13.40 3.30
CA GLU A 114 -3.13 -14.47 2.39
C GLU A 114 -3.50 -13.86 1.05
N ALA A 115 -2.65 -14.08 0.05
CA ALA A 115 -2.99 -13.73 -1.32
C ALA A 115 -4.11 -14.66 -1.83
N PRO A 116 -5.10 -14.16 -2.58
CA PRO A 116 -6.09 -15.02 -3.22
C PRO A 116 -5.38 -16.06 -4.09
N VAL A 117 -5.62 -17.34 -3.81
CA VAL A 117 -5.08 -18.44 -4.61
C VAL A 117 -5.90 -18.52 -5.90
N GLY A 118 -5.26 -18.29 -7.05
CA GLY A 118 -5.91 -18.35 -8.35
C GLY A 118 -4.91 -18.43 -9.50
N PRO A 119 -5.36 -18.69 -10.74
CA PRO A 119 -4.49 -18.79 -11.92
C PRO A 119 -3.87 -17.45 -12.34
N ASN A 120 -4.35 -16.35 -11.76
CA ASN A 120 -3.84 -15.01 -11.98
C ASN A 120 -2.73 -14.68 -10.97
N PRO A 121 -1.80 -13.75 -11.29
CA PRO A 121 -0.80 -13.29 -10.32
C PRO A 121 -1.46 -12.86 -9.00
N PRO A 122 -0.81 -13.10 -7.85
CA PRO A 122 -1.38 -12.83 -6.54
C PRO A 122 -1.84 -11.37 -6.47
N LYS A 123 -3.16 -11.18 -6.37
CA LYS A 123 -3.75 -9.85 -6.17
C LYS A 123 -3.51 -9.45 -4.71
N ALA A 124 -3.16 -8.19 -4.48
CA ALA A 124 -3.08 -7.67 -3.12
C ALA A 124 -4.47 -7.79 -2.45
N ASN A 125 -4.52 -8.35 -1.24
CA ASN A 125 -5.77 -8.50 -0.52
C ASN A 125 -6.22 -7.13 0.00
N VAL A 126 -7.17 -6.50 -0.69
CA VAL A 126 -7.74 -5.20 -0.30
C VAL A 126 -8.55 -5.39 0.98
N LEU A 127 -8.22 -4.60 2.00
CA LEU A 127 -8.86 -4.67 3.32
C LEU A 127 -9.84 -3.54 3.55
N VAL A 128 -9.46 -2.33 3.14
CA VAL A 128 -10.19 -1.08 3.43
C VAL A 128 -10.25 -0.25 2.16
N TYR A 129 -11.38 0.40 1.88
CA TYR A 129 -11.53 1.30 0.73
C TYR A 129 -12.61 2.36 0.96
N GLU A 130 -12.59 3.45 0.16
CA GLU A 130 -13.65 4.47 0.22
C GLU A 130 -14.95 3.98 -0.41
N GLN A 131 -16.08 4.39 0.17
CA GLN A 131 -17.38 3.99 -0.34
C GLN A 131 -17.68 4.66 -1.69
N GLN A 132 -17.54 5.99 -1.75
CA GLN A 132 -17.79 6.74 -2.97
C GLN A 132 -16.47 7.19 -3.61
N GLY A 133 -15.52 7.64 -2.79
CA GLY A 133 -14.30 8.29 -3.24
C GLY A 133 -14.52 9.76 -3.63
N ALA A 134 -13.45 10.42 -4.07
CA ALA A 134 -13.49 11.80 -4.56
C ALA A 134 -12.71 11.96 -5.86
N ASP A 135 -13.02 13.00 -6.63
CA ASP A 135 -12.36 13.31 -7.91
C ASP A 135 -12.38 12.16 -8.92
N GLY A 136 -13.43 11.32 -8.85
CA GLY A 136 -13.58 10.15 -9.71
C GLY A 136 -12.63 8.99 -9.37
N THR A 137 -11.97 9.00 -8.22
CA THR A 137 -11.08 7.92 -7.77
C THR A 137 -11.42 7.46 -6.35
N ARG A 138 -10.89 6.30 -5.96
CA ARG A 138 -11.04 5.75 -4.60
C ARG A 138 -9.69 5.35 -4.04
N TYR A 139 -9.44 5.73 -2.79
CA TYR A 139 -8.38 5.15 -1.99
C TYR A 139 -8.73 3.72 -1.56
N ILE A 140 -7.73 2.85 -1.68
CA ILE A 140 -7.75 1.49 -1.16
C ILE A 140 -6.51 1.27 -0.28
N ALA A 141 -6.62 0.39 0.71
CA ALA A 141 -5.50 -0.13 1.48
C ALA A 141 -5.52 -1.65 1.48
N ASP A 142 -4.38 -2.26 1.17
CA ASP A 142 -4.20 -3.71 1.16
C ASP A 142 -3.50 -4.24 2.42
N GLY A 143 -3.45 -5.56 2.57
CA GLY A 143 -2.79 -6.23 3.70
C GLY A 143 -1.28 -6.02 3.79
N GLN A 144 -0.64 -5.44 2.76
CA GLN A 144 0.75 -5.00 2.80
C GLN A 144 0.90 -3.54 3.25
N LEU A 145 -0.21 -2.91 3.68
CA LEU A 145 -0.28 -1.50 4.07
C LEU A 145 0.03 -0.53 2.93
N SER A 146 -0.07 -0.99 1.68
CA SER A 146 0.02 -0.10 0.53
C SER A 146 -1.31 0.63 0.37
N VAL A 147 -1.24 1.95 0.31
CA VAL A 147 -2.38 2.81 -0.06
C VAL A 147 -2.27 3.13 -1.53
N LYS A 148 -3.35 2.97 -2.29
CA LYS A 148 -3.40 3.27 -3.73
C LYS A 148 -4.65 4.07 -4.04
N GLU A 149 -4.53 5.04 -4.91
CA GLU A 149 -5.65 5.74 -5.53
C GLU A 149 -5.98 5.04 -6.85
N LEU A 150 -7.23 4.62 -7.01
CA LEU A 150 -7.67 3.88 -8.19
C LEU A 150 -8.83 4.60 -8.88
N PRO A 151 -8.79 4.72 -10.22
CA PRO A 151 -9.95 5.12 -10.99
C PRO A 151 -11.01 4.00 -11.00
N PRO A 152 -12.26 4.30 -11.39
CA PRO A 152 -13.40 3.40 -11.19
C PRO A 152 -13.23 2.09 -11.96
N GLU A 153 -12.55 2.11 -13.11
CA GLU A 153 -12.32 0.94 -13.95
C GLU A 153 -11.37 -0.05 -13.26
N LEU A 154 -10.31 0.44 -12.61
CA LEU A 154 -9.38 -0.41 -11.86
C LEU A 154 -9.98 -0.88 -10.53
N PHE A 155 -10.85 -0.08 -9.93
CA PHE A 155 -11.49 -0.41 -8.67
C PHE A 155 -12.34 -1.69 -8.75
N GLN A 156 -13.10 -1.88 -9.83
CA GLN A 156 -13.95 -3.06 -10.05
C GLN A 156 -13.15 -4.38 -10.03
N HIS A 157 -11.88 -4.34 -10.42
CA HIS A 157 -11.02 -5.54 -10.46
C HIS A 157 -10.42 -5.94 -9.11
N VAL A 158 -10.42 -5.04 -8.14
CA VAL A 158 -9.80 -5.23 -6.81
C VAL A 158 -10.83 -5.31 -5.70
N ALA A 159 -11.94 -4.58 -5.84
CA ALA A 159 -13.03 -4.54 -4.90
C ALA A 159 -14.33 -4.96 -5.59
N PRO A 160 -14.53 -6.26 -5.92
CA PRO A 160 -15.84 -6.71 -6.37
C PRO A 160 -16.88 -6.29 -5.34
N GLU A 161 -17.94 -5.64 -5.83
CA GLU A 161 -19.10 -5.23 -5.04
C GLU A 161 -19.51 -6.39 -4.12
N GLU A 162 -19.75 -6.11 -2.83
CA GLU A 162 -20.12 -7.11 -1.81
C GLU A 162 -21.45 -7.85 -2.09
N GLY A 163 -21.99 -7.79 -3.31
CA GLY A 163 -23.19 -8.50 -3.75
C GLY A 163 -22.96 -9.88 -4.38
N ALA A 164 -21.73 -10.38 -4.52
CA ALA A 164 -21.43 -11.58 -5.33
C ALA A 164 -20.81 -12.78 -4.58
N SER A 165 -20.94 -12.85 -3.25
CA SER A 165 -20.53 -14.01 -2.44
C SER A 165 -21.69 -14.38 -1.50
N GLY A 166 -22.77 -15.01 -1.99
CA GLY A 166 -22.96 -16.48 -1.87
C GLY A 166 -23.15 -16.89 -0.40
N GLY A 167 -24.32 -17.33 0.07
CA GLY A 167 -25.18 -18.35 -0.53
C GLY A 167 -24.76 -19.71 0.02
#